data_AF-A0ABD1PM92-F1
#
_entry.id   AF-A0ABD1PM92-F1
#
_cell.length_a   1.000
_cell.length_b   1.000
_cell.length_c   1.000
_cell.angle_alpha   90.00
_cell.angle_beta   90.00
_cell.angle_gamma   90.00
#
_symmetry.space_group_name_H-M   'P 1'
#
loop_
_entity.id
_entity.type
_entity.pdbx_description
1 polymer ?
#
loop_
_entity_poly.entity_id
_entity_poly.type
_entity_poly.pdbx_seq_one_letter_code
_entity_poly.pdbx_strand_id
1 'polypeptide(L)'
;MSNMRLLKVLHQQGTLEFSNEIAEWVDLRYLDCMSMHLPSISKFRNLQTIILRRDMRRPLYLSLDIWKMPQLRHVLLEYVILPDPSSVGTEGDRSVFVLENLQTLSLVMNFRCTEEDIKRIPNIKKLGIHYKDEEMDLEYHCLNNLVPST
;
A
#
# COMPACT_ATOMS: atom_id res chain seq x y z
N MET A 1 3.31 -21.56 -23.44
CA MET A 1 3.27 -21.08 -22.04
C MET A 1 4.59 -20.40 -21.75
N SER A 2 4.65 -19.08 -21.84
CA SER A 2 5.86 -18.29 -21.65
C SER A 2 6.23 -18.23 -20.17
N ASN A 3 7.47 -18.62 -19.85
CA ASN A 3 8.02 -18.74 -18.51
C ASN A 3 8.24 -17.34 -17.88
N MET A 4 7.16 -16.71 -17.39
CA MET A 4 7.19 -15.38 -16.75
C MET A 4 7.82 -15.39 -15.35
N ARG A 5 8.33 -16.54 -14.88
CA ARG A 5 8.92 -16.71 -13.54
C ARG A 5 10.14 -15.83 -13.27
N LEU A 6 10.79 -15.25 -14.28
CA LEU A 6 11.96 -14.37 -14.10
C LEU A 6 11.65 -12.87 -14.17
N LEU A 7 10.39 -12.49 -14.39
CA LEU A 7 10.03 -11.09 -14.60
C LEU A 7 10.14 -10.31 -13.28
N LYS A 8 11.12 -9.40 -13.22
CA LYS A 8 11.35 -8.53 -12.05
C LYS A 8 10.72 -7.14 -12.19
N VAL A 9 10.50 -6.70 -13.42
CA VAL A 9 10.01 -5.35 -13.74
C VAL A 9 8.93 -5.48 -14.79
N LEU A 10 7.75 -4.96 -14.49
CA LEU A 10 6.66 -4.83 -15.44
C LEU A 10 6.24 -3.36 -15.50
N HIS A 11 6.39 -2.75 -16.67
CA HIS A 11 5.80 -1.46 -16.99
C HIS A 11 4.85 -1.66 -18.16
N GLN A 12 3.59 -1.24 -17.99
CA GLN A 12 2.57 -1.33 -19.03
C GLN A 12 1.89 0.02 -19.20
N GLN A 13 1.93 0.55 -20.42
CA GLN A 13 1.37 1.86 -20.74
C GLN A 13 -0.16 1.81 -20.93
N GLY A 14 -0.69 0.67 -21.36
CA GLY A 14 -2.14 0.43 -21.50
C GLY A 14 -2.79 -0.14 -20.23
N THR A 15 -4.09 -0.38 -20.29
CA THR A 15 -4.83 -1.06 -19.22
C THR A 15 -4.35 -2.50 -19.10
N LEU A 16 -3.93 -2.89 -17.89
CA LEU A 16 -3.61 -4.26 -17.53
C LEU A 16 -4.80 -4.86 -16.79
N GLU A 17 -5.39 -5.90 -17.37
CA GLU A 17 -6.39 -6.72 -16.68
C GLU A 17 -5.70 -7.87 -15.95
N PHE A 18 -5.94 -7.94 -14.64
CA PHE A 18 -5.36 -9.00 -13.84
C PHE A 18 -6.24 -10.25 -13.89
N SER A 19 -5.81 -11.29 -14.60
CA SER A 19 -6.46 -12.60 -14.53
C SER A 19 -5.99 -13.37 -13.27
N ASN A 20 -6.81 -14.30 -12.80
CA ASN A 20 -6.46 -15.17 -11.66
C ASN A 20 -5.18 -16.00 -11.88
N GLU A 21 -4.73 -16.11 -13.13
CA GLU A 21 -3.52 -16.83 -13.56
C GLU A 21 -2.22 -16.08 -13.26
N ILE A 22 -2.27 -14.83 -12.76
CA ILE A 22 -1.10 -14.03 -12.36
C ILE A 22 -0.41 -14.56 -11.08
N ALA A 23 -0.67 -15.82 -10.71
CA ALA A 23 -0.07 -16.50 -9.57
C ALA A 23 1.45 -16.70 -9.66
N GLU A 24 2.09 -16.39 -10.80
CA GLU A 24 3.49 -16.72 -11.06
C GLU A 24 4.50 -15.56 -10.93
N TRP A 25 4.06 -14.33 -10.61
CA TRP A 25 4.96 -13.16 -10.57
C TRP A 25 5.62 -12.96 -9.20
N VAL A 26 6.02 -14.05 -8.55
CA VAL A 26 6.63 -14.03 -7.22
C VAL A 26 7.95 -13.25 -7.20
N ASP A 27 8.67 -13.20 -8.32
CA ASP A 27 9.95 -12.50 -8.46
C ASP A 27 9.80 -11.03 -8.91
N LEU A 28 8.57 -10.57 -9.13
CA LEU A 28 8.31 -9.18 -9.51
C LEU A 28 8.68 -8.24 -8.36
N ARG A 29 9.47 -7.23 -8.69
CA ARG A 29 9.95 -6.18 -7.77
C ARG A 29 9.37 -4.81 -8.09
N TYR A 30 8.99 -4.59 -9.34
CA TYR A 30 8.44 -3.33 -9.82
C TYR A 30 7.24 -3.59 -10.71
N LEU A 31 6.12 -2.95 -10.37
CA LEU A 31 4.90 -2.94 -11.17
C LEU A 31 4.47 -1.50 -11.41
N ASP A 32 4.35 -1.11 -12.67
CA ASP A 32 3.74 0.15 -13.09
C ASP A 32 2.76 -0.13 -14.22
N CYS A 33 1.47 0.07 -13.94
CA CYS A 33 0.44 -0.10 -14.95
C CYS A 33 -0.76 0.80 -14.70
N MET A 34 -1.61 0.89 -15.71
CA MET A 34 -2.98 1.36 -15.55
C MET A 34 -3.89 0.15 -15.30
N SER A 35 -4.75 0.18 -14.29
CA SER A 35 -5.75 -0.89 -14.10
C SER A 35 -6.95 -0.41 -13.31
N MET A 36 -8.10 -1.05 -13.53
CA MET A 36 -9.31 -0.79 -12.73
C MET A 36 -9.25 -1.48 -11.36
N HIS A 37 -8.50 -2.57 -11.25
CA HIS A 37 -8.45 -3.43 -10.06
C HIS A 37 -7.02 -3.71 -9.64
N LEU A 38 -6.81 -3.85 -8.34
CA LEU A 38 -5.58 -4.38 -7.81
C LEU A 38 -5.70 -5.92 -7.79
N PRO A 39 -4.72 -6.68 -8.30
CA PRO A 39 -4.68 -8.13 -8.09
C PRO A 39 -4.55 -8.43 -6.60
N SER A 40 -4.74 -9.69 -6.21
CA SER A 40 -4.36 -10.14 -4.87
C SER A 40 -2.84 -9.98 -4.70
N ILE A 41 -2.44 -8.85 -4.09
CA ILE A 41 -1.05 -8.45 -3.98
C ILE A 41 -0.21 -9.32 -3.04
N SER A 42 -0.89 -10.13 -2.22
CA SER A 42 -0.28 -11.17 -1.37
C SER A 42 0.63 -12.12 -2.16
N LYS A 43 0.39 -12.30 -3.46
CA LYS A 43 1.18 -13.17 -4.33
C LYS A 43 2.54 -12.56 -4.73
N PHE A 44 2.69 -11.23 -4.71
CA PHE A 44 3.94 -10.55 -5.11
C PHE A 44 4.84 -10.29 -3.91
N ARG A 45 5.31 -11.35 -3.25
CA ARG A 45 6.07 -11.22 -1.98
C ARG A 45 7.39 -10.44 -2.08
N ASN A 46 7.99 -10.38 -3.28
CA ASN A 46 9.21 -9.63 -3.54
C ASN A 46 8.96 -8.21 -4.08
N LEU A 47 7.70 -7.77 -4.17
CA LEU A 47 7.36 -6.47 -4.74
C LEU A 47 7.91 -5.35 -3.86
N GLN A 48 8.63 -4.43 -4.49
CA GLN A 48 9.25 -3.27 -3.85
C GLN A 48 8.56 -1.98 -4.24
N THR A 49 8.10 -1.87 -5.48
CA THR A 49 7.42 -0.69 -6.00
C THR A 49 6.15 -1.09 -6.72
N ILE A 50 5.06 -0.42 -6.36
CA ILE A 50 3.79 -0.49 -7.08
C ILE A 50 3.32 0.91 -7.44
N ILE A 51 3.06 1.10 -8.73
CA ILE A 51 2.46 2.29 -9.31
C ILE A 51 1.20 1.82 -10.03
N LEU A 52 0.04 2.23 -9.53
CA LEU A 52 -1.23 1.91 -10.17
C LEU A 52 -1.97 3.19 -10.53
N ARG A 53 -2.03 3.46 -11.83
CA ARG A 53 -2.78 4.57 -12.40
C ARG A 53 -4.22 4.12 -12.63
N ARG A 54 -5.18 4.94 -12.22
CA ARG A 54 -6.62 4.60 -12.28
C ARG A 54 -7.39 5.79 -12.83
N ASP A 55 -8.20 5.57 -13.86
CA ASP A 55 -9.12 6.59 -14.37
C ASP A 55 -10.45 6.58 -13.60
N MET A 56 -10.37 6.60 -12.27
CA MET A 56 -11.53 6.51 -11.38
C MET A 56 -11.29 7.27 -10.08
N ARG A 57 -12.27 8.08 -9.66
CA ARG A 57 -12.26 8.76 -8.35
C ARG A 57 -12.79 7.90 -7.19
N ARG A 58 -13.06 6.61 -7.44
CA ARG A 58 -13.59 5.71 -6.40
C ARG A 58 -12.44 5.16 -5.54
N PRO A 59 -12.60 5.13 -4.21
CA PRO A 59 -11.59 4.56 -3.33
C PRO A 59 -11.26 3.11 -3.68
N LEU A 60 -9.97 2.76 -3.60
CA LEU A 60 -9.50 1.38 -3.68
C LEU A 60 -9.26 0.83 -2.27
N TYR A 61 -10.00 -0.21 -1.90
CA TYR A 61 -9.82 -0.89 -0.63
C TYR A 61 -8.73 -1.97 -0.76
N LEU A 62 -7.68 -1.85 0.03
CA LEU A 62 -6.61 -2.85 0.07
C LEU A 62 -6.96 -3.97 1.06
N SER A 63 -6.49 -5.19 0.78
CA SER A 63 -6.60 -6.31 1.73
C SER A 63 -5.52 -6.24 2.79
N LEU A 64 -5.74 -6.91 3.93
CA LEU A 64 -4.78 -6.98 5.04
C LEU A 64 -3.39 -7.52 4.62
N ASP A 65 -3.32 -8.21 3.48
CA ASP A 65 -2.09 -8.76 2.95
C ASP A 65 -1.04 -7.69 2.63
N ILE A 66 -1.45 -6.43 2.38
CA ILE A 66 -0.51 -5.32 2.14
C ILE A 66 0.52 -5.22 3.27
N TRP A 67 0.07 -5.38 4.52
CA TRP A 67 0.91 -5.30 5.72
C TRP A 67 1.90 -6.47 5.84
N LYS A 68 1.68 -7.55 5.10
CA LYS A 68 2.54 -8.75 5.05
C LYS A 68 3.54 -8.73 3.90
N MET A 69 3.77 -7.56 3.28
CA MET A 69 4.68 -7.39 2.15
C MET A 69 5.97 -6.65 2.60
N PRO A 70 6.91 -7.35 3.25
CA PRO A 70 8.05 -6.71 3.92
C PRO A 70 9.03 -6.04 2.97
N GLN A 71 8.99 -6.34 1.68
CA GLN A 71 9.87 -5.77 0.67
C GLN A 71 9.35 -4.46 0.07
N LEU A 72 8.10 -4.05 0.37
CA LEU A 72 7.53 -2.82 -0.17
C LEU A 72 8.30 -1.59 0.30
N ARG A 73 8.65 -0.73 -0.67
CA ARG A 73 9.36 0.53 -0.47
C ARG A 73 8.53 1.71 -0.96
N HIS A 74 7.86 1.55 -2.10
CA HIS A 74 7.13 2.64 -2.75
C HIS A 74 5.74 2.17 -3.20
N VAL A 75 4.71 2.76 -2.60
CA VAL A 75 3.30 2.53 -2.94
C VAL A 75 2.74 3.85 -3.46
N LEU A 76 2.59 3.93 -4.79
CA LEU A 76 2.03 5.08 -5.49
C LEU A 76 0.70 4.67 -6.13
N LEU A 77 -0.34 4.71 -5.31
CA LEU A 77 -1.70 4.38 -5.70
C LEU A 77 -2.57 5.63 -5.49
N GLU A 78 -3.65 5.75 -6.27
CA GLU A 78 -4.57 6.88 -6.14
C GLU A 78 -5.83 6.51 -5.36
N TYR A 79 -6.17 7.32 -4.34
CA TYR A 79 -7.35 7.20 -3.49
C TYR A 79 -7.47 5.84 -2.81
N VAL A 80 -6.46 5.44 -2.03
CA VAL A 80 -6.44 4.11 -1.39
C VAL A 80 -6.89 4.14 0.06
N ILE A 81 -7.67 3.16 0.47
CA ILE A 81 -8.01 2.93 1.88
C ILE A 81 -7.21 1.71 2.35
N LEU A 82 -6.33 1.94 3.32
CA LEU A 82 -5.62 0.86 3.99
C LEU A 82 -6.58 0.15 4.96
N PRO A 83 -6.52 -1.19 5.04
CA PRO A 83 -7.31 -1.93 6.01
C PRO A 83 -6.74 -1.67 7.41
N ASP A 84 -7.61 -1.61 8.42
CA ASP A 84 -7.19 -1.52 9.82
C ASP A 84 -6.61 -2.87 10.27
N PRO A 85 -5.29 -2.99 10.45
CA PRO A 85 -4.67 -4.24 10.90
C PRO A 85 -5.03 -4.63 12.34
N SER A 86 -5.53 -3.70 13.17
CA SER A 86 -5.98 -3.99 14.53
C SER A 86 -7.35 -4.70 14.59
N SER A 87 -8.07 -4.78 13.45
CA SER A 87 -9.40 -5.39 13.39
C SER A 87 -9.42 -6.92 13.44
N VAL A 88 -8.27 -7.61 13.29
CA VAL A 88 -8.22 -9.07 13.08
C VAL A 88 -7.29 -9.83 14.05
N GLY A 89 -6.45 -9.16 14.85
CA GLY A 89 -5.39 -9.83 15.64
C GLY A 89 -5.51 -9.70 17.17
N THR A 90 -5.20 -10.78 17.89
CA THR A 90 -4.80 -10.72 19.31
C THR A 90 -3.40 -10.09 19.44
N GLU A 91 -3.03 -9.60 20.63
CA GLU A 91 -1.85 -8.75 20.84
C GLU A 91 -0.52 -9.30 20.29
N GLY A 92 -0.39 -10.61 20.13
CA GLY A 92 0.81 -11.28 19.59
C GLY A 92 1.04 -11.11 18.09
N ASP A 93 0.01 -10.77 17.30
CA ASP A 93 0.13 -10.66 15.83
C ASP A 93 0.42 -9.21 15.36
N ARG A 94 0.47 -8.24 16.29
CA ARG A 94 0.67 -6.82 15.94
C ARG A 94 2.05 -6.52 15.36
N SER A 95 3.07 -7.31 15.70
CA SER A 95 4.43 -7.17 15.15
C SER A 95 4.54 -7.63 13.68
N VAL A 96 3.58 -8.43 13.20
CA VAL A 96 3.57 -8.97 11.83
C VAL A 96 3.14 -7.92 10.80
N PHE A 97 2.52 -6.82 11.25
CA PHE A 97 1.94 -5.79 10.40
C PHE A 97 2.78 -4.50 10.37
N VAL A 98 4.10 -4.64 10.29
CA VAL A 98 5.04 -3.52 10.17
C VAL A 98 5.67 -3.54 8.77
N LEU A 99 5.49 -2.45 8.04
CA LEU A 99 6.10 -2.22 6.73
C LEU A 99 7.42 -1.48 6.90
N GLU A 100 8.41 -2.19 7.46
CA GLU A 100 9.71 -1.63 7.84
C GLU A 100 10.44 -0.96 6.67
N ASN A 101 10.31 -1.49 5.44
CA ASN A 101 11.00 -0.93 4.28
C ASN A 101 10.23 0.18 3.55
N LEU A 102 9.00 0.49 3.98
CA LEU A 102 8.14 1.45 3.27
C LEU A 102 8.64 2.88 3.45
N GLN A 103 8.95 3.53 2.34
CA GLN A 103 9.47 4.89 2.28
C GLN A 103 8.50 5.86 1.62
N THR A 104 7.61 5.37 0.76
CA THR A 104 6.62 6.20 0.08
C THR A 104 5.25 5.55 0.11
N LEU A 105 4.27 6.30 0.58
CA LEU A 105 2.85 5.97 0.52
C LEU A 105 2.11 7.21 -0.01
N SER A 106 1.57 7.11 -1.21
CA SER A 106 0.90 8.23 -1.87
C SER A 106 -0.61 8.12 -1.80
N LEU A 107 -1.28 9.27 -1.63
CA LEU A 107 -2.73 9.48 -1.71
C LEU A 107 -3.56 8.43 -0.96
N VAL A 108 -3.17 8.14 0.27
CA VAL A 108 -3.97 7.32 1.20
C VAL A 108 -5.13 8.15 1.73
N MET A 109 -6.32 7.56 1.75
CA MET A 109 -7.53 8.20 2.24
C MET A 109 -7.71 7.97 3.74
N ASN A 110 -8.06 9.04 4.45
CA ASN A 110 -8.48 8.99 5.86
C ASN A 110 -7.49 8.27 6.79
N PHE A 111 -6.19 8.36 6.51
CA PHE A 111 -5.16 7.77 7.36
C PHE A 111 -5.06 8.55 8.68
N ARG A 112 -5.23 7.87 9.81
CA ARG A 112 -5.42 8.50 11.13
C ARG A 112 -4.13 8.93 11.83
N CYS A 113 -2.95 8.55 11.34
CA CYS A 113 -1.65 8.91 11.92
C CYS A 113 -1.56 8.71 13.45
N THR A 114 -2.26 7.73 14.02
CA THR A 114 -2.11 7.40 15.45
C THR A 114 -0.68 6.91 15.71
N GLU A 115 -0.20 6.96 16.95
CA GLU A 115 1.13 6.41 17.26
C GLU A 115 1.29 4.96 16.80
N GLU A 116 0.23 4.16 16.91
CA GLU A 116 0.21 2.78 16.43
C GLU A 116 0.33 2.71 14.90
N ASP A 117 -0.36 3.59 14.16
CA ASP A 117 -0.25 3.67 12.70
C ASP A 117 1.17 4.04 12.27
N ILE A 118 1.79 5.02 12.94
CA ILE A 118 3.15 5.47 12.63
C ILE A 118 4.19 4.38 12.95
N LYS A 119 4.04 3.67 14.07
CA LYS A 119 4.90 2.51 14.43
C LYS A 119 4.88 1.41 13.37
N ARG A 120 3.83 1.31 12.55
CA ARG A 120 3.72 0.33 11.46
C ARG A 120 4.44 0.75 10.17
N ILE A 121 4.77 2.03 10.00
CA ILE A 121 5.49 2.56 8.84
C ILE A 121 6.73 3.38 9.27
N PRO A 122 7.65 2.78 10.05
CA PRO A 122 8.66 3.51 10.80
C PRO A 122 9.66 4.28 9.92
N ASN A 123 9.84 3.88 8.65
CA ASN A 123 10.82 4.47 7.73
C ASN A 123 10.16 5.31 6.62
N ILE A 124 8.92 5.76 6.81
CA ILE A 124 8.20 6.58 5.84
C ILE A 124 8.91 7.93 5.64
N LYS A 125 9.14 8.30 4.38
CA LYS A 125 9.78 9.58 3.99
C LYS A 125 8.84 10.49 3.22
N LYS A 126 7.88 9.91 2.51
CA LYS A 126 6.85 10.62 1.77
C LYS A 126 5.50 9.98 2.05
N LEU A 127 4.63 10.74 2.71
CA LEU A 127 3.26 10.36 3.02
C LEU A 127 2.32 11.38 2.38
N GLY A 128 1.50 10.94 1.43
CA GLY A 128 0.43 11.75 0.84
C GLY A 128 -0.91 11.29 1.37
N ILE A 129 -1.66 12.17 2.03
CA ILE A 129 -2.96 11.85 2.63
C ILE A 129 -4.04 12.71 1.99
N HIS A 130 -5.23 12.12 1.81
CA HIS A 130 -6.43 12.81 1.37
C HIS A 130 -7.58 12.53 2.35
N TYR A 131 -8.10 13.57 2.99
CA TYR A 131 -9.27 13.45 3.86
C TYR A 131 -10.52 13.81 3.06
N LYS A 132 -11.53 12.93 3.12
CA LYS A 132 -12.79 13.14 2.38
C LYS A 132 -13.71 14.15 3.08
N ASP A 133 -13.66 14.19 4.41
CA ASP A 133 -14.37 15.18 5.23
C ASP A 133 -13.34 16.18 5.75
N GLU A 134 -13.37 17.39 5.20
CA GLU A 134 -12.49 18.50 5.58
C GLU A 134 -12.94 19.17 6.90
N GLU A 135 -14.09 18.77 7.46
CA GLU A 135 -14.65 19.32 8.71
C GLU A 135 -13.97 18.78 9.98
N MET A 136 -13.11 17.77 9.87
CA MET A 136 -12.38 17.20 11.00
C MET A 136 -10.97 17.78 11.10
N ASP A 137 -10.62 18.25 12.29
CA ASP A 137 -9.38 18.97 12.58
C ASP A 137 -8.13 18.06 12.60
N LEU A 138 -6.95 18.70 12.65
CA LEU A 138 -5.64 18.04 12.69
C LEU A 138 -5.51 17.06 13.88
N GLU A 139 -6.23 17.31 14.97
CA GLU A 139 -6.25 16.50 16.18
C GLU A 139 -7.01 15.19 15.97
N TYR A 140 -8.17 15.24 15.32
CA TYR A 140 -8.93 14.04 14.95
C TYR A 140 -8.09 13.06 14.12
N HIS A 141 -7.25 13.61 13.24
CA HIS A 141 -6.36 12.84 12.37
C HIS A 141 -4.94 12.63 12.93
N CYS A 142 -4.72 12.95 14.21
CA CYS A 142 -3.46 12.79 14.94
C CYS A 142 -2.20 13.22 14.16
N LEU A 143 -2.32 14.24 13.29
CA LEU A 143 -1.23 14.65 12.39
C LEU A 143 -0.01 15.19 13.15
N ASN A 144 -0.21 15.60 14.40
CA ASN A 144 0.87 16.02 15.32
C ASN A 144 1.91 14.91 15.54
N ASN A 145 1.54 13.63 15.41
CA ASN A 145 2.46 12.49 15.55
C ASN A 145 3.46 12.38 14.39
N LEU A 146 3.27 13.13 13.29
CA LEU A 146 4.21 13.17 12.16
C LEU A 146 5.37 14.16 12.39
N VAL A 147 5.24 15.06 13.37
CA VAL A 147 6.30 16.01 13.71
C VAL A 147 7.29 15.30 14.62
N PRO A 148 8.61 15.29 14.30
CA PRO A 148 9.61 14.72 15.19
C PRO A 148 9.57 15.43 16.55
N SER A 149 9.48 14.67 17.64
CA SER A 149 9.65 15.21 18.99
C SER A 149 11.04 15.85 19.09
N THR A 150 11.10 17.16 19.25
CA THR A 150 12.34 17.95 19.44
C THR A 150 13.01 17.66 20.78
#